data_AF-A0A2V7P474-F1
#
_entry.id   AF-A0A2V7P474-F1
#
_cell.length_a   1.000
_cell.length_b   1.000
_cell.length_c   1.000
_cell.angle_alpha   90.00
_cell.angle_beta   90.00
_cell.angle_gamma   90.00
#
_symmetry.space_group_name_H-M   'P 1'
#
loop_
_entity.id
_entity.type
_entity.pdbx_description
1 polymer ?
#
loop_
_entity_poly.entity_id
_entity_poly.type
_entity_poly.pdbx_seq_one_letter_code
_entity_poly.pdbx_strand_id
1 'polypeptide(L)'
;ILVAMGVLSPREVERQVRFQIEEVVFEVMSWREGFFSFSEEPVTGVPAETAVRISTEALLMEGARRIDEWSRIEKHVPHLGVVPQLAPAPERGEGALDLLPPEWEVLALIDGTRDVRAVAQDLGRSEFEVAKTLFGLESAGVVVLVDPGTRRERVTTAAELAELAGRAEDALARRDLEQARATAEQAVALYPHDATVHLLLGRIHLAAMRPPEAVEELRRALRLDPLLAAAHRLLGHALAAAGRFGEAVDQWEQWERLASRSEQESARLEEVQRAKAAAQTLAKAGTVSHG
;
A
#
# COMPACT_ATOMS: atom_id res chain seq x y z
N ILE A 1 32.38 29.73 21.32
CA ILE A 1 32.06 30.94 20.50
C ILE A 1 30.68 31.48 20.83
N LEU A 2 29.57 30.73 20.66
CA LEU A 2 28.21 31.21 20.95
C LEU A 2 27.99 31.64 22.41
N VAL A 3 28.59 30.92 23.37
CA VAL A 3 28.58 31.30 24.80
C VAL A 3 29.35 32.60 25.04
N ALA A 4 30.52 32.75 24.41
CA ALA A 4 31.33 33.96 24.51
C ALA A 4 30.66 35.18 23.85
N MET A 5 29.76 34.95 22.89
CA MET A 5 28.95 35.97 22.24
C MET A 5 27.67 36.31 23.01
N GLY A 6 27.38 35.64 24.13
CA GLY A 6 26.18 35.86 24.95
C GLY A 6 24.86 35.40 24.32
N VAL A 7 24.91 34.68 23.19
CA VAL A 7 23.73 34.17 22.47
C VAL A 7 23.14 32.94 23.16
N LEU A 8 23.97 32.15 23.84
CA LEU A 8 23.57 30.98 24.61
C LEU A 8 24.25 30.99 25.97
N SER A 9 23.52 30.61 27.00
CA SER A 9 24.09 30.36 28.32
C SER A 9 24.88 29.04 28.34
N PRO A 10 25.90 28.90 29.19
CA PRO A 10 26.59 27.63 29.40
C PRO A 10 25.65 26.47 29.77
N ARG A 11 24.56 26.78 30.50
CA ARG A 11 23.55 25.80 30.92
C ARG A 11 22.72 25.28 29.74
N GLU A 12 22.37 26.14 28.79
CA GLU A 12 21.66 25.73 27.58
C GLU A 12 22.54 24.83 26.70
N VAL A 13 23.84 25.14 26.61
CA VAL A 13 24.79 24.27 25.91
C VAL A 13 24.90 22.92 26.60
N GLU A 14 25.05 22.87 27.93
CA GLU A 14 25.10 21.61 28.66
C GLU A 14 23.82 20.78 28.45
N ARG A 15 22.65 21.43 28.49
CA ARG A 15 21.35 20.78 28.26
C ARG A 15 21.24 20.21 26.85
N GLN A 16 21.66 20.96 25.84
CA GLN A 16 21.57 20.53 24.45
C GLN A 16 22.56 19.41 24.13
N VAL A 17 23.78 19.49 24.67
CA VAL A 17 24.79 18.42 24.53
C VAL A 17 24.29 17.15 25.21
N ARG A 18 23.70 17.26 26.41
CA ARG A 18 23.07 16.12 27.10
C ARG A 18 21.98 15.48 26.24
N PHE A 19 21.06 16.29 25.74
CA PHE A 19 19.96 15.84 24.89
C PHE A 19 20.50 15.12 23.63
N GLN A 20 21.51 15.68 22.97
CA GLN A 20 22.11 15.07 21.78
C GLN A 20 22.78 13.72 22.11
N ILE A 21 23.49 13.62 23.23
CA ILE A 21 24.10 12.35 23.65
C ILE A 21 23.01 11.30 23.91
N GLU A 22 21.94 11.68 24.60
CA GLU A 22 20.80 10.80 24.89
C GLU A 22 20.16 10.27 23.59
N GLU A 23 19.86 11.15 22.63
CA GLU A 23 19.24 10.75 21.35
C GLU A 23 20.14 9.81 20.54
N VAL A 24 21.46 10.08 20.46
CA VAL A 24 22.42 9.19 19.76
C VAL A 24 22.46 7.81 20.41
N VAL A 25 22.46 7.74 21.75
CA VAL A 25 22.46 6.46 22.44
C VAL A 25 21.16 5.70 22.19
N PHE A 26 20.00 6.36 22.25
CA PHE A 26 18.71 5.72 21.98
C PHE A 26 18.59 5.24 20.53
N GLU A 27 19.12 6.00 19.57
CA GLU A 27 19.18 5.58 18.17
C GLU A 27 19.97 4.26 18.04
N VAL A 28 21.17 4.19 18.61
CA VAL A 28 22.00 2.97 18.58
C VAL A 28 21.29 1.80 19.27
N MET A 29 20.59 2.04 20.39
CA MET A 29 19.83 1.00 21.09
C MET A 29 18.64 0.45 20.28
N SER A 30 18.14 1.21 19.30
CA SER A 30 17.04 0.77 18.43
C SER A 30 17.47 -0.15 17.28
N TRP A 31 18.78 -0.27 17.02
CA TRP A 31 19.30 -1.10 15.92
C TRP A 31 19.07 -2.59 16.20
N ARG A 32 18.46 -3.29 15.24
CA ARG A 32 18.20 -4.75 15.33
C ARG A 32 19.40 -5.60 14.90
N GLU A 33 20.28 -5.06 14.07
CA GLU A 33 21.47 -5.71 13.53
C GLU A 33 22.58 -4.69 13.26
N GLY A 34 23.84 -5.12 13.32
CA GLY A 34 24.99 -4.26 13.05
C GLY A 34 26.33 -4.96 13.28
N PHE A 35 27.38 -4.45 12.64
CA PHE A 35 28.76 -4.89 12.86
C PHE A 35 29.46 -3.88 13.76
N PHE A 36 30.13 -4.36 14.80
CA PHE A 36 30.92 -3.53 15.70
C PHE A 36 32.36 -4.05 15.79
N SER A 37 33.30 -3.12 15.97
CA SER A 37 34.70 -3.41 16.25
C SER A 37 35.18 -2.48 17.35
N PHE A 38 35.94 -3.01 18.30
CA PHE A 38 36.55 -2.21 19.35
C PHE A 38 38.04 -2.00 19.03
N SER A 39 38.46 -0.75 18.95
CA SER A 39 39.87 -0.36 18.93
C SER A 39 40.19 0.41 20.21
N GLU A 40 41.28 0.04 20.88
CA GLU A 40 41.79 0.78 22.02
C GLU A 40 42.71 1.90 21.49
N GLU A 41 42.16 3.11 21.39
CA GLU A 41 42.91 4.28 20.98
C GLU A 41 42.99 5.28 22.15
N PRO A 42 44.14 5.94 22.36
CA PRO A 42 44.24 6.99 23.37
C PRO A 42 43.28 8.13 23.01
N VAL A 43 42.30 8.36 23.88
CA VAL A 43 41.32 9.45 23.73
C VAL A 43 42.07 10.78 23.83
N THR A 44 42.39 11.38 22.69
CA THR A 44 43.07 12.67 22.58
C THR A 44 42.10 13.72 22.03
N GLY A 45 42.06 14.90 22.65
CA GLY A 45 41.28 16.04 22.12
C GLY A 45 39.81 16.14 22.59
N VAL A 46 39.39 15.42 23.63
CA VAL A 46 38.07 15.70 24.26
C VAL A 46 38.19 17.02 25.06
N PRO A 47 37.42 18.08 24.71
CA PRO A 47 37.49 19.35 25.42
C PRO A 47 37.07 19.16 26.89
N ALA A 48 37.95 19.51 27.83
CA ALA A 48 37.69 19.37 29.26
C ALA A 48 36.56 20.29 29.78
N GLU A 49 36.15 21.29 29.00
CA GLU A 49 35.27 22.39 29.45
C GLU A 49 33.77 22.06 29.40
N THR A 50 33.36 20.87 28.93
CA THR A 50 31.94 20.49 28.89
C THR A 50 31.75 19.02 29.24
N ALA A 51 32.21 18.63 30.43
CA ALA A 51 31.96 17.31 30.98
C ALA A 51 30.49 17.17 31.41
N VAL A 52 29.62 16.82 30.47
CA VAL A 52 28.23 16.46 30.78
C VAL A 52 28.23 15.13 31.53
N ARG A 53 27.66 15.12 32.74
CA ARG A 53 27.48 13.89 33.52
C ARG A 53 26.10 13.31 33.26
N ILE A 54 26.07 12.09 32.73
CA ILE A 54 24.85 11.33 32.44
C ILE A 54 24.93 10.02 33.24
N SER A 55 23.83 9.65 33.90
CA SER A 55 23.75 8.37 34.60
C SER A 55 23.52 7.26 33.58
N THR A 56 24.45 6.31 33.49
CA THR A 56 24.32 5.15 32.60
C THR A 56 23.07 4.33 32.94
N GLU A 57 22.75 4.15 34.23
CA GLU A 57 21.56 3.41 34.66
C GLU A 57 20.28 4.10 34.17
N ALA A 58 20.16 5.41 34.40
CA ALA A 58 18.99 6.17 33.95
C ALA A 58 18.84 6.13 32.42
N LEU A 59 19.95 6.24 31.71
CA LEU A 59 20.00 6.18 30.25
C LEU A 59 19.53 4.82 29.73
N LEU A 60 20.04 3.72 30.30
CA LEU A 60 19.64 2.38 29.91
C LEU A 60 18.16 2.10 30.21
N MET A 61 17.67 2.54 31.38
CA MET A 61 16.27 2.36 31.77
C MET A 61 15.32 3.16 30.88
N GLU A 62 15.67 4.39 30.55
CA GLU A 62 14.90 5.23 29.63
C GLU A 62 14.93 4.66 28.20
N GLY A 63 16.08 4.17 27.74
CA GLY A 63 16.21 3.52 26.43
C GLY A 63 15.34 2.27 26.32
N ALA A 64 15.33 1.42 27.35
CA ALA A 64 14.45 0.25 27.41
C ALA A 64 12.97 0.64 27.35
N ARG A 65 12.54 1.66 28.13
CA ARG A 65 11.18 2.19 28.09
C ARG A 65 10.80 2.68 26.68
N ARG A 66 11.70 3.40 26.01
CA ARG A 66 11.45 3.90 24.65
C ARG A 66 11.31 2.78 23.63
N ILE A 67 12.13 1.73 23.71
CA ILE A 67 12.02 0.54 22.83
C ILE A 67 10.64 -0.12 23.02
N ASP A 68 10.22 -0.33 24.27
CA ASP A 68 8.93 -0.94 24.58
C ASP A 68 7.76 -0.08 24.07
N GLU A 69 7.81 1.23 24.26
CA GLU A 69 6.79 2.15 23.75
C GLU A 69 6.79 2.23 22.23
N TRP A 70 7.98 2.24 21.61
CA TRP A 70 8.12 2.25 20.15
C TRP A 70 7.44 1.04 19.51
N SER A 71 7.51 -0.14 20.12
CA SER A 71 6.84 -1.35 19.60
C SER A 71 5.31 -1.19 19.42
N ARG A 72 4.69 -0.24 20.15
CA ARG A 72 3.27 0.10 20.02
C ARG A 72 3.06 1.20 18.98
N ILE A 73 3.93 2.22 19.00
CA ILE A 73 3.89 3.35 18.08
C ILE A 73 4.18 2.90 16.63
N GLU A 74 5.13 1.99 16.41
CA GLU A 74 5.56 1.48 15.10
C GLU A 74 4.41 0.88 14.28
N LYS A 75 3.35 0.40 14.94
CA LYS A 75 2.16 -0.14 14.25
C LYS A 75 1.35 0.94 13.51
N HIS A 76 1.45 2.19 13.95
CA HIS A 76 0.73 3.35 13.40
C HIS A 76 1.68 4.35 12.72
N VAL A 77 2.92 4.46 13.22
CA VAL A 77 4.02 5.25 12.67
C VAL A 77 5.14 4.26 12.26
N PRO A 78 5.00 3.52 11.14
CA PRO A 78 5.97 2.50 10.74
C PRO A 78 7.38 3.04 10.49
N HIS A 79 7.48 4.31 10.10
CA HIS A 79 8.74 5.04 9.97
C HIS A 79 8.50 6.53 10.15
N LEU A 80 9.57 7.28 10.39
CA LEU A 80 9.54 8.73 10.64
C LEU A 80 9.28 9.58 9.37
N GLY A 81 9.18 8.93 8.21
CA GLY A 81 8.80 9.56 6.93
C GLY A 81 7.28 9.64 6.71
N VAL A 82 6.48 9.19 7.67
CA VAL A 82 5.02 9.32 7.64
C VAL A 82 4.61 10.80 7.72
N VAL A 83 3.60 11.17 6.95
CA VAL A 83 3.08 12.55 6.86
C VAL A 83 1.76 12.64 7.63
N PRO A 84 1.72 13.31 8.79
CA PRO A 84 0.46 13.58 9.49
C PRO A 84 -0.43 14.55 8.71
N GLN A 85 -1.73 14.32 8.75
CA GLN A 85 -2.78 15.16 8.18
C GLN A 85 -3.90 15.35 9.21
N LEU A 86 -4.57 16.50 9.20
CA LEU A 86 -5.77 16.68 10.02
C LEU A 86 -6.86 15.70 9.57
N ALA A 87 -7.53 15.06 10.53
CA ALA A 87 -8.67 14.22 10.24
C ALA A 87 -9.83 15.05 9.68
N PRO A 88 -10.63 14.50 8.75
CA PRO A 88 -11.82 15.19 8.26
C PRO A 88 -12.78 15.48 9.42
N ALA A 89 -13.43 16.65 9.37
CA ALA A 89 -14.34 17.07 10.43
C ALA A 89 -15.45 16.02 10.63
N PRO A 90 -15.71 15.60 11.89
CA PRO A 90 -16.78 14.63 12.15
C PRO A 90 -18.14 15.21 11.73
N GLU A 91 -19.01 14.36 11.18
CA GLU A 91 -20.36 14.75 10.71
C GLU A 91 -21.27 15.30 11.82
N ARG A 92 -20.91 15.08 13.09
CA ARG A 92 -21.55 15.64 14.27
C ARG A 92 -20.52 16.41 15.08
N GLY A 93 -20.85 17.65 15.42
CA GLY A 93 -20.02 18.53 16.24
C GLY A 93 -19.85 17.98 17.65
N GLU A 94 -18.88 17.10 17.82
CA GLU A 94 -18.43 16.66 19.13
C GLU A 94 -17.40 17.66 19.67
N GLY A 95 -17.61 18.03 20.94
CA GLY A 95 -16.70 18.57 21.95
C GLY A 95 -15.48 19.42 21.54
N ALA A 96 -15.23 20.48 22.32
CA ALA A 96 -13.94 21.15 22.29
C ALA A 96 -12.81 20.13 22.58
N LEU A 97 -11.81 20.09 21.70
CA LEU A 97 -10.61 19.28 21.85
C LEU A 97 -9.81 19.77 23.07
N ASP A 98 -9.70 18.93 24.11
CA ASP A 98 -8.86 19.21 25.28
C ASP A 98 -7.46 18.62 25.04
N LEU A 99 -6.61 19.42 24.40
CA LEU A 99 -5.24 19.02 24.06
C LEU A 99 -4.25 19.65 25.04
N LEU A 100 -3.23 18.87 25.40
CA LEU A 100 -2.10 19.33 26.18
C LEU A 100 -1.24 20.31 25.35
N PRO A 101 -0.46 21.20 25.99
CA PRO A 101 0.37 22.15 25.25
C PRO A 101 1.33 21.51 24.21
N PRO A 102 2.01 20.37 24.50
CA PRO A 102 2.80 19.66 23.48
C PRO A 102 2.00 19.17 22.28
N GLU A 103 0.76 18.74 22.49
CA GLU A 103 -0.13 18.26 21.43
C GLU A 103 -0.57 19.40 20.53
N TRP A 104 -0.86 20.57 21.11
CA TRP A 104 -1.12 21.81 20.36
C TRP A 104 0.06 22.23 19.49
N GLU A 105 1.28 22.17 20.01
CA GLU A 105 2.49 22.53 19.26
C GLU A 105 2.71 21.61 18.05
N VAL A 106 2.54 20.29 18.23
CA VAL A 106 2.62 19.33 17.12
C VAL A 106 1.50 19.59 16.11
N LEU A 107 0.26 19.72 16.59
CA LEU A 107 -0.91 19.95 15.74
C LEU A 107 -0.77 21.22 14.88
N ALA A 108 -0.19 22.29 15.43
CA ALA A 108 0.01 23.55 14.73
C ALA A 108 0.95 23.48 13.51
N LEU A 109 1.81 22.46 13.44
CA LEU A 109 2.72 22.24 12.30
C LEU A 109 2.19 21.24 11.26
N ILE A 110 1.04 20.62 11.52
CA ILE A 110 0.43 19.64 10.62
C ILE A 110 -0.22 20.37 9.44
N ASP A 111 0.45 20.33 8.30
CA ASP A 111 -0.02 20.90 7.03
C ASP A 111 -0.27 19.86 5.94
N GLY A 112 -0.05 18.57 6.25
CA GLY A 112 -0.18 17.47 5.31
C GLY A 112 0.98 17.31 4.34
N THR A 113 2.09 18.01 4.55
CA THR A 113 3.30 17.92 3.70
C THR A 113 4.56 17.55 4.48
N ARG A 114 4.72 18.05 5.71
CA ARG A 114 5.85 17.69 6.59
C ARG A 114 5.72 16.24 7.07
N ASP A 115 6.81 15.51 7.08
CA ASP A 115 6.89 14.21 7.76
C ASP A 115 7.21 14.37 9.26
N VAL A 116 7.12 13.27 10.02
CA VAL A 116 7.37 13.27 11.47
C VAL A 116 8.74 13.84 11.80
N ARG A 117 9.78 13.53 11.01
CA ARG A 117 11.14 14.04 11.20
C ARG A 117 11.20 15.56 11.04
N ALA A 118 10.60 16.10 10.00
CA ALA A 118 10.55 17.54 9.77
C ALA A 118 9.81 18.27 10.89
N VAL A 119 8.70 17.72 11.38
CA VAL A 119 7.96 18.28 12.53
C VAL A 119 8.83 18.28 13.80
N ALA A 120 9.54 17.19 14.08
CA ALA A 120 10.45 17.10 15.24
C ALA A 120 11.59 18.12 15.15
N GLN A 121 12.18 18.27 13.97
CA GLN A 121 13.24 19.24 13.72
C GLN A 121 12.76 20.68 13.90
N ASP A 122 11.59 21.04 13.36
CA ASP A 122 11.01 22.39 13.46
C ASP A 122 10.65 22.75 14.91
N LEU A 123 10.22 21.78 15.72
CA LEU A 123 9.93 21.97 17.16
C LEU A 123 11.16 21.91 18.06
N GLY A 124 12.30 21.43 17.55
CA GLY A 124 13.47 21.13 18.36
C GLY A 124 13.19 20.05 19.42
N ARG A 125 12.35 19.07 19.10
CA ARG A 125 11.95 17.95 19.98
C ARG A 125 12.51 16.63 19.47
N SER A 126 12.55 15.62 20.33
CA SER A 126 12.92 14.25 19.94
C SER A 126 11.92 13.68 18.94
N GLU A 127 12.42 12.97 17.92
CA GLU A 127 11.59 12.24 16.95
C GLU A 127 10.64 11.26 17.66
N PHE A 128 11.10 10.62 18.75
CA PHE A 128 10.31 9.70 19.57
C PHE A 128 9.13 10.41 20.24
N GLU A 129 9.35 11.57 20.86
CA GLU A 129 8.30 12.33 21.55
C GLU A 129 7.25 12.85 20.55
N VAL A 130 7.68 13.34 19.38
CA VAL A 130 6.73 13.77 18.33
C VAL A 130 5.93 12.59 17.80
N ALA A 131 6.57 11.45 17.51
CA ALA A 131 5.87 10.24 17.06
C ALA A 131 4.85 9.75 18.11
N LYS A 132 5.21 9.79 19.41
CA LYS A 132 4.31 9.45 20.52
C LYS A 132 3.11 10.41 20.60
N THR A 133 3.33 11.72 20.47
CA THR A 133 2.25 12.71 20.42
C THR A 133 1.34 12.48 19.23
N LEU A 134 1.89 12.23 18.04
CA LEU A 134 1.13 11.94 16.83
C LEU A 134 0.31 10.65 16.96
N PHE A 135 0.86 9.61 17.59
CA PHE A 135 0.13 8.38 17.90
C PHE A 135 -1.06 8.63 18.82
N GLY A 136 -0.89 9.47 19.87
CA GLY A 136 -1.99 9.87 20.75
C GLY A 136 -3.08 10.65 20.00
N LEU A 137 -2.69 11.62 19.17
CA LEU A 137 -3.60 12.40 18.33
C LEU A 137 -4.35 11.54 17.29
N GLU A 138 -3.68 10.54 16.72
CA GLU A 138 -4.28 9.61 15.74
C GLU A 138 -5.27 8.67 16.44
N SER A 139 -4.91 8.14 17.61
CA SER A 139 -5.82 7.35 18.45
C SER A 139 -7.05 8.15 18.91
N ALA A 140 -6.90 9.46 19.10
CA ALA A 140 -8.00 10.38 19.40
C ALA A 140 -8.80 10.81 18.16
N GLY A 141 -8.40 10.39 16.96
CA GLY A 141 -9.07 10.74 15.70
C GLY A 141 -8.87 12.20 15.27
N VAL A 142 -7.91 12.92 15.83
CA VAL A 142 -7.60 14.31 15.50
C VAL A 142 -6.78 14.40 14.21
N VAL A 143 -5.90 13.41 14.01
CA VAL A 143 -5.01 13.33 12.85
C VAL A 143 -5.09 11.94 12.21
N VAL A 144 -4.74 11.88 10.93
CA VAL A 144 -4.50 10.65 10.18
C VAL A 144 -3.06 10.63 9.72
N LEU A 145 -2.43 9.47 9.86
CA LEU A 145 -1.03 9.26 9.51
C LEU A 145 -0.95 8.62 8.12
N VAL A 146 -0.40 9.36 7.17
CA VAL A 146 -0.31 8.91 5.77
C VAL A 146 1.12 8.60 5.44
N ASP A 147 1.41 7.36 5.10
CA ASP A 147 2.71 7.00 4.57
C ASP A 147 2.79 7.40 3.06
N PRO A 148 3.69 8.33 2.69
CA PRO A 148 3.89 8.72 1.30
C PRO A 148 4.51 7.60 0.44
N GLY A 149 5.20 6.63 1.05
CA GLY A 149 5.76 5.43 0.42
C GLY A 149 4.68 4.52 -0.16
N THR A 150 3.72 4.11 0.66
CA THR A 150 2.54 3.33 0.19
C THR A 150 1.71 4.06 -0.86
N ARG A 151 1.58 5.39 -0.80
CA ARG A 151 0.89 6.16 -1.86
C ARG A 151 1.68 6.15 -3.17
N ARG A 152 3.00 6.33 -3.12
CA ARG A 152 3.88 6.21 -4.31
C ARG A 152 3.87 4.81 -4.87
N GLU A 153 4.00 3.78 -4.04
CA GLU A 153 3.99 2.37 -4.43
C GLU A 153 2.64 1.94 -5.04
N ARG A 154 1.51 2.42 -4.51
CA ARG A 154 0.19 2.19 -5.12
C ARG A 154 0.00 2.93 -6.45
N VAL A 155 0.56 4.13 -6.59
CA VAL A 155 0.51 4.89 -7.84
C VAL A 155 1.44 4.28 -8.89
N THR A 156 2.64 3.84 -8.50
CA THR A 156 3.58 3.16 -9.41
C THR A 156 3.03 1.81 -9.84
N THR A 157 2.49 1.00 -8.91
CA THR A 157 1.88 -0.29 -9.27
C THR A 157 0.66 -0.15 -10.17
N ALA A 158 -0.20 0.87 -9.95
CA ALA A 158 -1.33 1.12 -10.83
C ALA A 158 -0.90 1.61 -12.23
N ALA A 159 0.14 2.47 -12.31
CA ALA A 159 0.68 2.96 -13.58
C ALA A 159 1.41 1.85 -14.36
N GLU A 160 2.23 1.05 -13.68
CA GLU A 160 2.93 -0.11 -14.23
C GLU A 160 1.96 -1.18 -14.71
N LEU A 161 0.92 -1.47 -13.93
CA LEU A 161 -0.18 -2.36 -14.35
C LEU A 161 -0.86 -1.83 -15.61
N ALA A 162 -1.22 -0.54 -15.64
CA ALA A 162 -1.86 0.08 -16.80
C ALA A 162 -0.95 0.04 -18.05
N GLU A 163 0.36 0.24 -17.89
CA GLU A 163 1.32 0.14 -18.98
C GLU A 163 1.43 -1.30 -19.51
N LEU A 164 1.58 -2.29 -18.62
CA LEU A 164 1.66 -3.70 -19.00
C LEU A 164 0.36 -4.17 -19.67
N ALA A 165 -0.79 -3.78 -19.12
CA ALA A 165 -2.10 -4.06 -19.71
C ALA A 165 -2.23 -3.42 -21.10
N GLY A 166 -1.86 -2.14 -21.24
CA GLY A 166 -1.88 -1.43 -22.52
C GLY A 166 -0.98 -2.06 -23.57
N ARG A 167 0.24 -2.47 -23.20
CA ARG A 167 1.16 -3.17 -24.11
C ARG A 167 0.63 -4.54 -24.57
N ALA A 168 0.01 -5.29 -23.66
CA ALA A 168 -0.61 -6.57 -24.00
C ALA A 168 -1.86 -6.39 -24.90
N GLU A 169 -2.67 -5.36 -24.64
CA GLU A 169 -3.80 -4.95 -25.47
C GLU A 169 -3.33 -4.57 -26.90
N ASP A 170 -2.28 -3.76 -27.01
CA ASP A 170 -1.69 -3.33 -28.28
C ASP A 170 -1.12 -4.51 -29.08
N ALA A 171 -0.39 -5.41 -28.41
CA ALA A 171 0.14 -6.62 -29.04
C ALA A 171 -1.00 -7.52 -29.54
N LEU A 172 -2.07 -7.67 -28.76
CA LEU A 172 -3.26 -8.40 -29.15
C LEU A 172 -3.95 -7.77 -30.37
N ALA A 173 -4.06 -6.44 -30.41
CA ALA A 173 -4.62 -5.70 -31.54
C ALA A 173 -3.80 -5.91 -32.83
N ARG A 174 -2.48 -6.04 -32.70
CA ARG A 174 -1.55 -6.37 -33.81
C ARG A 174 -1.53 -7.86 -34.17
N ARG A 175 -2.29 -8.70 -33.46
CA ARG A 175 -2.29 -10.17 -33.57
C ARG A 175 -0.95 -10.83 -33.23
N ASP A 176 -0.08 -10.13 -32.50
CA ASP A 176 1.12 -10.73 -31.91
C ASP A 176 0.74 -11.43 -30.60
N LEU A 177 0.22 -12.65 -30.74
CA LEU A 177 -0.33 -13.43 -29.62
C LEU A 177 0.73 -13.88 -28.63
N GLU A 178 1.97 -14.09 -29.09
CA GLU A 178 3.07 -14.50 -28.22
C GLU A 178 3.54 -13.33 -27.35
N GLN A 179 3.71 -12.14 -27.94
CA GLN A 179 4.04 -10.94 -27.15
C GLN A 179 2.91 -10.54 -26.20
N ALA A 180 1.65 -10.60 -26.66
CA ALA A 180 0.49 -10.29 -25.82
C ALA A 180 0.45 -11.20 -24.60
N ARG A 181 0.62 -12.52 -24.81
CA ARG A 181 0.63 -13.51 -23.74
C ARG A 181 1.78 -13.28 -22.77
N ALA A 182 3.02 -13.13 -23.26
CA ALA A 182 4.17 -12.92 -22.40
C ALA A 182 4.02 -11.67 -21.52
N THR A 183 3.48 -10.58 -22.08
CA THR A 183 3.24 -9.33 -21.35
C THR A 183 2.12 -9.49 -20.32
N ALA A 184 1.04 -10.20 -20.66
CA ALA A 184 -0.04 -10.48 -19.72
C ALA A 184 0.37 -11.46 -18.60
N GLU A 185 1.19 -12.47 -18.89
CA GLU A 185 1.79 -13.36 -17.88
C GLU A 185 2.68 -12.58 -16.91
N GLN A 186 3.45 -11.60 -17.41
CA GLN A 186 4.22 -10.68 -16.56
C GLN A 186 3.31 -9.85 -15.65
N ALA A 187 2.20 -9.32 -16.17
CA ALA A 187 1.23 -8.58 -15.37
C ALA A 187 0.60 -9.45 -14.27
N VAL A 188 0.27 -10.71 -14.58
CA VAL A 188 -0.24 -11.68 -13.59
C VAL A 188 0.81 -12.01 -12.52
N ALA A 189 2.09 -12.15 -12.90
CA ALA A 189 3.16 -12.43 -11.94
C ALA A 189 3.38 -11.29 -10.94
N LEU A 190 3.22 -10.04 -11.38
CA LEU A 190 3.36 -8.85 -10.53
C LEU A 190 2.09 -8.53 -9.74
N TYR A 191 0.91 -8.83 -10.28
CA TYR A 191 -0.39 -8.49 -9.68
C TYR A 191 -1.33 -9.71 -9.59
N PRO A 192 -0.95 -10.79 -8.87
CA PRO A 192 -1.69 -12.06 -8.86
C PRO A 192 -3.08 -12.00 -8.18
N HIS A 193 -3.44 -10.86 -7.60
CA HIS A 193 -4.72 -10.63 -6.91
C HIS A 193 -5.60 -9.59 -7.61
N ASP A 194 -5.19 -9.11 -8.78
CA ASP A 194 -6.00 -8.19 -9.58
C ASP A 194 -6.88 -8.98 -10.58
N ALA A 195 -8.20 -8.81 -10.53
CA ALA A 195 -9.11 -9.53 -11.40
C ALA A 195 -8.94 -9.17 -12.89
N THR A 196 -8.47 -7.96 -13.19
CA THR A 196 -8.36 -7.44 -14.56
C THR A 196 -7.19 -8.06 -15.33
N VAL A 197 -6.08 -8.41 -14.66
CA VAL A 197 -4.95 -9.10 -15.32
C VAL A 197 -5.32 -10.53 -15.72
N HIS A 198 -6.08 -11.22 -14.88
CA HIS A 198 -6.60 -12.55 -15.19
C HIS A 198 -7.66 -12.49 -16.31
N LEU A 199 -8.51 -11.46 -16.33
CA LEU A 199 -9.43 -11.19 -17.45
C LEU A 199 -8.67 -11.00 -18.78
N LEU A 200 -7.61 -10.18 -18.76
CA LEU A 200 -6.79 -9.88 -19.92
C LEU A 200 -6.08 -11.13 -20.46
N LEU A 201 -5.44 -11.91 -19.59
CA LEU A 201 -4.77 -13.15 -19.98
C LEU A 201 -5.79 -14.18 -20.53
N GLY A 202 -6.96 -14.30 -19.91
CA GLY A 202 -8.06 -15.12 -20.42
C GLY A 202 -8.54 -14.71 -21.81
N ARG A 203 -8.65 -13.40 -22.07
CA ARG A 203 -8.98 -12.83 -23.40
C ARG A 203 -7.92 -13.18 -24.45
N ILE A 204 -6.65 -13.11 -24.07
CA ILE A 204 -5.52 -13.44 -24.95
C ILE A 204 -5.49 -14.94 -25.27
N HIS A 205 -5.74 -15.81 -24.30
CA HIS A 205 -5.86 -17.24 -24.53
C HIS A 205 -7.01 -17.60 -25.48
N LEU A 206 -8.15 -16.92 -25.36
CA LEU A 206 -9.26 -17.04 -26.32
C LEU A 206 -8.83 -16.66 -27.74
N ALA A 207 -8.16 -15.52 -27.90
CA ALA A 207 -7.66 -15.09 -29.20
C ALA A 207 -6.59 -16.04 -29.77
N ALA A 208 -5.85 -16.71 -28.90
CA ALA A 208 -4.84 -17.72 -29.24
C ALA A 208 -5.41 -19.12 -29.44
N MET A 209 -6.74 -19.30 -29.45
CA MET A 209 -7.40 -20.60 -29.61
C MET A 209 -6.99 -21.62 -28.53
N ARG A 210 -6.78 -21.16 -27.30
CA ARG A 210 -6.42 -21.96 -26.11
C ARG A 210 -7.56 -21.92 -25.07
N PRO A 211 -8.71 -22.57 -25.35
CA PRO A 211 -9.88 -22.46 -24.49
C PRO A 211 -9.71 -23.02 -23.06
N PRO A 212 -8.98 -24.13 -22.79
CA PRO A 212 -8.78 -24.61 -21.42
C PRO A 212 -8.09 -23.59 -20.52
N GLU A 213 -7.01 -22.96 -21.01
CA GLU A 213 -6.24 -21.96 -20.29
C GLU A 213 -7.06 -20.68 -20.07
N ALA A 214 -7.85 -20.27 -21.08
CA ALA A 214 -8.78 -19.16 -20.93
C ALA A 214 -9.82 -19.42 -19.82
N VAL A 215 -10.38 -20.63 -19.75
CA VAL A 215 -11.35 -21.00 -18.70
C VAL A 215 -10.72 -20.90 -17.31
N GLU A 216 -9.47 -21.32 -17.14
CA GLU A 216 -8.78 -21.26 -15.85
C GLU A 216 -8.58 -19.81 -15.38
N GLU A 217 -8.05 -18.96 -16.25
CA GLU A 217 -7.78 -17.55 -15.93
C GLU A 217 -9.06 -16.75 -15.72
N LEU A 218 -10.10 -16.98 -16.51
CA LEU A 218 -11.38 -16.30 -16.33
C LEU A 218 -12.11 -16.75 -15.06
N ARG A 219 -11.93 -18.00 -14.62
CA ARG A 219 -12.39 -18.45 -13.31
C ARG A 219 -11.58 -17.84 -12.17
N ARG A 220 -10.28 -17.58 -12.34
CA ARG A 220 -9.47 -16.82 -11.36
C ARG A 220 -9.98 -15.39 -11.24
N ALA A 221 -10.23 -14.72 -12.37
CA ALA A 221 -10.81 -13.38 -12.41
C ALA A 221 -12.14 -13.32 -11.63
N LEU A 222 -13.05 -14.28 -11.85
CA LEU A 222 -14.35 -14.33 -11.14
C LEU A 222 -14.26 -14.76 -9.67
N ARG A 223 -13.18 -15.43 -9.23
CA ARG A 223 -12.94 -15.65 -7.80
C ARG A 223 -12.50 -14.38 -7.09
N LEU A 224 -11.77 -13.50 -7.79
CA LEU A 224 -11.30 -12.22 -7.26
C LEU A 224 -12.39 -11.15 -7.33
N ASP A 225 -13.13 -11.09 -8.43
CA ASP A 225 -14.29 -10.20 -8.61
C ASP A 225 -15.48 -10.96 -9.25
N PRO A 226 -16.43 -11.44 -8.43
CA PRO A 226 -17.64 -12.11 -8.92
C PRO A 226 -18.60 -11.21 -9.70
N LEU A 227 -18.44 -9.89 -9.69
CA LEU A 227 -19.33 -8.94 -10.37
C LEU A 227 -18.76 -8.46 -11.72
N LEU A 228 -17.58 -8.98 -12.11
CA LEU A 228 -16.90 -8.61 -13.34
C LEU A 228 -17.64 -9.17 -14.57
N ALA A 229 -18.59 -8.40 -15.10
CA ALA A 229 -19.44 -8.80 -16.22
C ALA A 229 -18.62 -9.29 -17.44
N ALA A 230 -17.56 -8.58 -17.82
CA ALA A 230 -16.70 -8.98 -18.94
C ALA A 230 -16.09 -10.39 -18.76
N ALA A 231 -15.78 -10.80 -17.52
CA ALA A 231 -15.26 -12.14 -17.23
C ALA A 231 -16.31 -13.23 -17.44
N HIS A 232 -17.56 -13.01 -17.01
CA HIS A 232 -18.67 -13.93 -17.30
C HIS A 232 -18.90 -14.10 -18.79
N ARG A 233 -18.87 -13.01 -19.57
CA ARG A 233 -19.03 -13.07 -21.03
C ARG A 233 -17.93 -13.88 -21.70
N LEU A 234 -16.67 -13.55 -21.41
CA LEU A 234 -15.52 -14.24 -21.99
C LEU A 234 -15.48 -15.70 -21.53
N LEU A 235 -15.85 -16.01 -20.28
CA LEU A 235 -15.88 -17.37 -19.79
C LEU A 235 -16.92 -18.20 -20.54
N GLY A 236 -18.08 -17.63 -20.85
CA GLY A 236 -19.07 -18.27 -21.71
C GLY A 236 -18.50 -18.63 -23.09
N HIS A 237 -17.78 -17.70 -23.73
CA HIS A 237 -17.11 -17.99 -25.02
C HIS A 237 -16.03 -19.08 -24.90
N ALA A 238 -15.23 -19.04 -23.83
CA ALA A 238 -14.17 -20.03 -23.60
C ALA A 238 -14.75 -21.43 -23.33
N LEU A 239 -15.83 -21.52 -22.55
CA LEU A 239 -16.54 -22.77 -22.29
C LEU A 239 -17.19 -23.33 -23.56
N ALA A 240 -17.81 -22.49 -24.38
CA ALA A 240 -18.39 -22.91 -25.65
C ALA A 240 -17.30 -23.43 -26.62
N ALA A 241 -16.15 -22.75 -26.71
CA ALA A 241 -15.01 -23.21 -27.50
C ALA A 241 -14.40 -24.51 -26.95
N ALA A 242 -14.52 -24.77 -25.65
CA ALA A 242 -14.15 -26.04 -25.02
C ALA A 242 -15.23 -27.14 -25.13
N GLY A 243 -16.35 -26.88 -25.83
CA GLY A 243 -17.48 -27.83 -25.98
C GLY A 243 -18.38 -27.96 -24.73
N ARG A 244 -18.17 -27.13 -23.71
CA ARG A 244 -18.91 -27.14 -22.44
C ARG A 244 -20.13 -26.22 -22.53
N PHE A 245 -21.05 -26.54 -23.43
CA PHE A 245 -22.15 -25.65 -23.83
C PHE A 245 -23.13 -25.33 -22.69
N GLY A 246 -23.42 -26.26 -21.79
CA GLY A 246 -24.31 -26.01 -20.64
C GLY A 246 -23.75 -24.93 -19.72
N GLU A 247 -22.49 -25.08 -19.29
CA GLU A 247 -21.83 -24.09 -18.44
C GLU A 247 -21.65 -22.75 -19.14
N ALA A 248 -21.45 -22.75 -20.47
CA ALA A 248 -21.37 -21.52 -21.25
C ALA A 248 -22.66 -20.68 -21.15
N VAL A 249 -23.82 -21.36 -21.24
CA VAL A 249 -25.14 -20.73 -21.09
C VAL A 249 -25.30 -20.11 -19.70
N ASP A 250 -24.91 -20.82 -18.64
CA ASP A 250 -24.98 -20.32 -17.26
C ASP A 250 -24.18 -19.02 -17.08
N GLN A 251 -22.97 -18.95 -17.66
CA GLN A 251 -22.14 -17.76 -17.57
C GLN A 251 -22.71 -16.57 -18.34
N TRP A 252 -23.31 -16.81 -19.51
CA TRP A 252 -23.98 -15.74 -20.26
C TRP A 252 -25.28 -15.26 -19.59
N GLU A 253 -25.99 -16.10 -18.85
CA GLU A 253 -27.10 -15.66 -18.00
C GLU A 253 -26.64 -14.75 -16.86
N GLN A 254 -25.53 -15.08 -16.20
CA GLN A 254 -24.95 -14.20 -15.18
C GLN A 254 -24.47 -12.89 -15.79
N TRP A 255 -23.84 -12.95 -16.96
CA TRP A 255 -23.45 -11.76 -17.70
C TRP A 255 -24.65 -10.86 -18.02
N GLU A 256 -25.77 -11.39 -18.52
CA GLU A 256 -26.98 -10.59 -18.82
C GLU A 256 -27.51 -9.86 -17.58
N ARG A 257 -27.52 -10.54 -16.42
CA ARG A 257 -27.95 -9.92 -15.16
C ARG A 257 -27.07 -8.73 -14.78
N LEU A 258 -25.76 -8.83 -15.00
CA LEU A 258 -24.77 -7.78 -14.68
C LEU A 258 -24.67 -6.69 -15.76
N ALA A 259 -24.77 -7.06 -17.04
CA ALA A 259 -24.59 -6.18 -18.19
C ALA A 259 -25.67 -5.11 -18.29
N SER A 260 -26.87 -5.37 -17.77
CA SER A 260 -27.95 -4.37 -17.64
C SER A 260 -27.55 -3.09 -16.88
N ARG A 261 -26.44 -3.14 -16.14
CA ARG A 261 -25.88 -2.02 -15.35
C ARG A 261 -24.69 -1.33 -16.02
N SER A 262 -24.25 -1.76 -17.20
CA SER A 262 -23.11 -1.22 -17.94
C SER A 262 -23.47 -0.94 -19.41
N GLU A 263 -23.38 0.32 -19.83
CA GLU A 263 -23.62 0.73 -21.22
C GLU A 263 -22.64 0.04 -22.19
N GLN A 264 -21.37 -0.13 -21.78
CA GLN A 264 -20.33 -0.76 -22.61
C GLN A 264 -20.58 -2.26 -22.85
N GLU A 265 -21.10 -2.98 -21.85
CA GLU A 265 -21.43 -4.40 -22.01
C GLU A 265 -22.78 -4.59 -22.72
N SER A 266 -23.74 -3.67 -22.54
CA SER A 266 -25.04 -3.74 -23.21
C SER A 266 -24.93 -3.77 -24.74
N ALA A 267 -23.90 -3.14 -25.31
CA ALA A 267 -23.61 -3.19 -26.74
C ALA A 267 -23.33 -4.60 -27.30
N ARG A 268 -22.98 -5.57 -26.44
CA ARG A 268 -22.64 -6.96 -26.82
C ARG A 268 -23.82 -7.92 -26.72
N LEU A 269 -25.02 -7.42 -26.38
CA LEU A 269 -26.21 -8.25 -26.10
C LEU A 269 -26.61 -9.13 -27.27
N GLU A 270 -26.71 -8.58 -28.47
CA GLU A 270 -27.12 -9.35 -29.65
C GLU A 270 -26.12 -10.44 -30.04
N GLU A 271 -24.82 -10.19 -29.86
CA GLU A 271 -23.77 -11.18 -30.10
C GLU A 271 -23.87 -12.35 -29.11
N VAL A 272 -23.96 -12.03 -27.81
CA VAL A 272 -24.01 -13.04 -26.76
C VAL A 272 -25.31 -13.85 -26.83
N GLN A 273 -26.46 -13.22 -27.13
CA GLN A 273 -27.74 -13.93 -27.28
C GLN A 273 -27.70 -14.95 -28.43
N ARG A 274 -27.08 -14.59 -29.57
CA ARG A 274 -26.89 -15.53 -30.68
C ARG A 274 -26.00 -16.71 -30.28
N ALA A 275 -24.89 -16.44 -29.60
CA ALA A 275 -23.98 -17.48 -29.12
C ALA A 275 -24.67 -18.42 -28.11
N LYS A 276 -25.44 -17.85 -27.18
CA LYS A 276 -26.22 -18.57 -26.18
C LYS A 276 -27.28 -19.47 -26.81
N ALA A 277 -28.05 -18.97 -27.77
CA ALA A 277 -29.07 -19.77 -28.47
C ALA A 277 -28.45 -20.96 -29.24
N ALA A 278 -27.30 -20.76 -29.88
CA ALA A 278 -26.55 -21.82 -30.54
C ALA A 278 -26.07 -22.87 -29.53
N ALA A 279 -25.45 -22.44 -28.43
CA ALA A 279 -24.98 -23.34 -27.37
C ALA A 279 -26.12 -24.13 -26.70
N GLN A 280 -27.28 -23.50 -26.48
CA GLN A 280 -28.48 -24.18 -25.95
C GLN A 280 -28.96 -25.31 -26.87
N THR A 281 -28.93 -25.08 -28.19
CA THR A 281 -29.32 -26.10 -29.17
C THR A 281 -28.36 -27.29 -29.13
N LEU A 282 -27.05 -27.01 -29.08
CA LEU A 282 -26.00 -28.04 -29.00
C LEU A 282 -26.03 -28.81 -27.68
N ALA A 283 -26.29 -28.14 -26.56
CA ALA A 283 -26.43 -28.77 -25.25
C ALA A 283 -27.60 -29.76 -25.23
N LYS A 284 -28.76 -29.37 -25.79
CA LYS A 284 -29.95 -30.24 -25.90
C LYS A 284 -29.70 -31.44 -26.82
N ALA A 285 -29.00 -31.25 -27.94
CA ALA A 285 -28.67 -32.34 -28.86
C ALA A 285 -27.74 -33.38 -28.21
N GLY A 286 -26.76 -32.94 -27.41
CA GLY A 286 -25.84 -33.82 -26.67
C GLY A 286 -26.54 -34.69 -25.63
N THR A 287 -27.59 -34.19 -24.98
CA THR A 287 -28.37 -34.95 -24.00
C THR A 287 -29.27 -36.04 -24.61
N VAL A 288 -29.62 -35.93 -25.89
CA VAL A 288 -30.51 -36.90 -26.58
C VAL A 288 -29.74 -38.12 -27.12
N SER A 289 -28.42 -38.03 -27.28
CA SER A 289 -27.59 -39.10 -27.85
C SER A 289 -27.07 -40.13 -26.81
N HIS A 290 -27.44 -40.00 -25.54
CA HIS A 290 -26.98 -40.86 -24.42
C HIS A 290 -28.13 -41.53 -23.65
N GLY A 291 -29.35 -41.54 -24.18
CA GLY A 291 -30.49 -42.33 -23.68
C GLY A 291 -30.86 -43.43 -24.66
#